data_AF-A0A7J8UC16-F1
#
_entry.id   AF-A0A7J8UC16-F1
#
_cell.length_a   1.000
_cell.length_b   1.000
_cell.length_c   1.000
_cell.angle_alpha   90.00
_cell.angle_beta   90.00
_cell.angle_gamma   90.00
#
_symmetry.space_group_name_H-M   'P 1'
#
loop_
_entity.id
_entity.type
_entity.pdbx_description
1 polymer ?
#
loop_
_entity_poly.entity_id
_entity_poly.type
_entity_poly.pdbx_seq_one_letter_code
_entity_poly.pdbx_strand_id
1 'polypeptide(L)'
;MPLSAEEAEKLGFVNYVVDQNEVLNKARQLAGAIMKNSQDLVLRYKSVINDGYKLDLRQGLAIEKERGHEYYDGMTPEQFKKMQEFIARRSSKKPSSKL
;
A
#
# COMPACT_ATOMS: atom_id res chain seq x y z
N MET A 1 -31.59 2.97 10.12
CA MET A 1 -31.21 4.39 9.92
C MET A 1 -30.02 4.43 8.98
N PRO A 2 -29.96 5.40 8.04
CA PRO A 2 -28.73 5.64 7.28
C PRO A 2 -27.60 6.12 8.21
N LEU A 3 -26.36 5.78 7.86
CA LEU A 3 -25.14 6.12 8.61
C LEU A 3 -24.63 7.51 8.22
N SER A 4 -24.12 8.29 9.16
CA SER A 4 -23.44 9.56 8.84
C SER A 4 -22.06 9.30 8.22
N ALA A 5 -21.50 10.30 7.50
CA ALA A 5 -20.17 10.18 6.90
C ALA A 5 -19.08 10.01 7.97
N GLU A 6 -19.20 10.72 9.09
CA GLU A 6 -18.30 10.69 10.23
C GLU A 6 -18.34 9.34 10.96
N GLU A 7 -19.53 8.75 11.09
CA GLU A 7 -19.69 7.42 11.63
C GLU A 7 -19.09 6.36 10.69
N ALA A 8 -19.30 6.50 9.38
CA ALA A 8 -18.70 5.63 8.37
C ALA A 8 -17.17 5.63 8.42
N GLU A 9 -16.56 6.79 8.63
CA GLU A 9 -15.11 6.93 8.76
C GLU A 9 -14.59 6.24 10.02
N LYS A 10 -15.22 6.49 11.18
CA LYS A 10 -14.84 5.88 12.47
C LYS A 10 -14.94 4.36 12.44
N LEU A 11 -15.92 3.82 11.73
CA LEU A 11 -16.12 2.37 11.57
C LEU A 11 -15.25 1.76 10.46
N GLY A 12 -14.53 2.57 9.67
CA GLY A 12 -13.66 2.11 8.60
C GLY A 12 -14.35 1.73 7.30
N PHE A 13 -15.62 2.13 7.10
CA PHE A 13 -16.31 1.97 5.82
C PHE A 13 -15.77 2.92 4.75
N VAL A 14 -15.28 4.10 5.15
CA VAL A 14 -14.60 5.06 4.28
C VAL A 14 -13.28 5.49 4.91
N ASN A 15 -12.30 5.86 4.08
CA ASN A 15 -10.98 6.26 4.56
C ASN A 15 -10.87 7.75 4.90
N TYR A 16 -11.73 8.60 4.33
CA TYR A 16 -11.70 10.06 4.51
C TYR A 16 -13.09 10.66 4.37
N VAL A 17 -13.41 11.62 5.23
CA VAL A 17 -14.56 12.54 5.07
C VAL A 17 -14.03 13.92 4.68
N VAL A 18 -14.62 14.51 3.64
CA VAL A 18 -14.25 15.84 3.11
C VAL A 18 -15.50 16.60 2.72
N ASP A 19 -15.38 17.92 2.57
CA ASP A 19 -16.45 18.76 2.03
C ASP A 19 -16.88 18.29 0.63
N GLN A 20 -18.16 18.48 0.31
CA GLN A 20 -18.77 17.96 -0.92
C GLN A 20 -18.04 18.41 -2.21
N ASN A 21 -17.51 19.64 -2.22
CA ASN A 21 -16.75 20.20 -3.34
C ASN A 21 -15.32 19.66 -3.46
N GLU A 22 -14.78 19.01 -2.42
CA GLU A 22 -13.40 18.53 -2.36
C GLU A 22 -13.25 17.03 -2.66
N VAL A 23 -14.35 16.28 -2.80
CA VAL A 23 -14.34 14.83 -3.04
C VAL A 23 -13.44 14.43 -4.22
N LEU A 24 -13.59 15.10 -5.37
CA LEU A 24 -12.79 14.80 -6.55
C LEU A 24 -11.33 15.23 -6.40
N ASN A 25 -11.06 16.32 -5.68
CA ASN A 25 -9.70 16.78 -5.42
C ASN A 25 -8.97 15.76 -4.55
N LYS A 26 -9.60 15.29 -3.48
CA LYS A 26 -9.06 14.25 -2.60
C LYS A 26 -8.83 12.93 -3.34
N ALA A 27 -9.79 12.51 -4.18
CA ALA A 27 -9.64 11.30 -4.99
C ALA A 27 -8.45 11.38 -5.96
N ARG A 28 -8.28 12.51 -6.65
CA ARG A 28 -7.13 12.75 -7.55
C ARG A 28 -5.80 12.79 -6.80
N GLN A 29 -5.78 13.40 -5.62
CA GLN A 29 -4.60 13.42 -4.75
C GLN A 29 -4.16 11.98 -4.39
N LEU A 30 -5.11 11.13 -3.99
CA LEU A 30 -4.85 9.73 -3.66
C LEU A 30 -4.39 8.93 -4.88
N ALA A 31 -5.03 9.10 -6.03
CA ALA A 31 -4.60 8.48 -7.28
C ALA A 31 -3.16 8.89 -7.63
N GLY A 32 -2.83 10.19 -7.51
CA GLY A 32 -1.48 10.69 -7.73
C GLY A 32 -0.45 10.11 -6.74
N ALA A 33 -0.84 9.84 -5.49
CA ALA A 33 0.02 9.17 -4.53
C ALA A 33 0.27 7.70 -4.91
N ILE A 34 -0.77 6.99 -5.38
CA ILE A 34 -0.64 5.60 -5.86
C ILE A 34 0.28 5.53 -7.08
N MET A 35 0.10 6.43 -8.06
CA MET A 35 0.87 6.49 -9.30
C MET A 35 2.38 6.74 -9.10
N LYS A 36 2.80 7.25 -7.94
CA LYS A 36 4.23 7.41 -7.60
C LYS A 36 4.93 6.08 -7.28
N ASN A 37 4.18 4.99 -7.15
CA ASN A 37 4.72 3.66 -6.88
C ASN A 37 4.85 2.83 -8.16
N SER A 38 5.61 1.74 -8.10
CA SER A 38 5.67 0.77 -9.21
C SER A 38 4.29 0.15 -9.43
N GLN A 39 3.75 0.27 -10.65
CA GLN A 39 2.44 -0.25 -11.01
C GLN A 39 2.33 -1.77 -10.77
N ASP A 40 3.37 -2.52 -11.16
CA ASP A 40 3.44 -3.97 -10.96
C ASP A 40 3.37 -4.31 -9.45
N LEU A 41 4.12 -3.59 -8.61
CA LEU A 41 4.09 -3.80 -7.16
C LEU A 41 2.71 -3.47 -6.57
N VAL A 42 2.07 -2.37 -6.99
CA VAL A 42 0.73 -2.00 -6.51
C VAL A 42 -0.27 -3.13 -6.80
N LEU A 43 -0.23 -3.70 -8.00
CA LEU A 43 -1.11 -4.81 -8.39
C LEU A 43 -0.82 -6.07 -7.56
N ARG A 44 0.46 -6.43 -7.39
CA ARG A 44 0.88 -7.60 -6.61
C ARG A 44 0.42 -7.49 -5.16
N TYR A 45 0.75 -6.38 -4.48
CA TYR A 45 0.32 -6.16 -3.10
C TYR A 45 -1.20 -6.17 -2.97
N LYS A 46 -1.94 -5.57 -3.92
CA LYS A 46 -3.40 -5.57 -3.87
C LYS A 46 -3.98 -6.98 -4.02
N SER A 47 -3.38 -7.83 -4.84
CA SER A 47 -3.75 -9.24 -4.95
C SER A 47 -3.52 -10.00 -3.64
N VAL A 48 -2.35 -9.83 -3.00
CA VAL A 48 -2.06 -10.47 -1.70
C VAL A 48 -3.08 -10.05 -0.64
N ILE A 49 -3.37 -8.76 -0.53
CA ILE A 49 -4.35 -8.24 0.43
C ILE A 49 -5.76 -8.82 0.16
N ASN A 50 -6.20 -8.79 -1.10
CA ASN A 50 -7.55 -9.24 -1.46
C ASN A 50 -7.76 -10.75 -1.25
N ASP A 51 -6.72 -11.55 -1.47
CA ASP A 51 -6.77 -12.99 -1.26
C ASP A 51 -6.62 -13.32 0.22
N GLY A 52 -5.69 -12.66 0.93
CA GLY A 52 -5.46 -12.85 2.36
C GLY A 52 -6.63 -12.42 3.23
N TYR A 53 -7.39 -11.40 2.82
CA TYR A 53 -8.59 -10.95 3.52
C TYR A 53 -9.67 -12.05 3.64
N LYS A 54 -9.66 -13.05 2.76
CA LYS A 54 -10.61 -14.17 2.77
C LYS A 54 -10.16 -15.33 3.66
N LEU A 55 -8.98 -15.24 4.25
CA LEU A 55 -8.30 -16.31 4.97
C LEU A 55 -8.14 -15.95 6.44
N ASP A 56 -7.82 -16.96 7.26
CA ASP A 56 -7.35 -16.69 8.62
C ASP A 56 -5.94 -16.09 8.61
N LEU A 57 -5.54 -15.50 9.75
CA LEU A 57 -4.27 -14.81 9.89
C LEU A 57 -3.07 -15.69 9.51
N ARG A 58 -3.04 -16.96 9.90
CA ARG A 58 -1.90 -17.85 9.66
C ARG A 58 -1.77 -18.13 8.16
N GLN A 59 -2.89 -18.39 7.50
CA GLN A 59 -2.93 -18.60 6.05
C GLN A 59 -2.59 -17.33 5.28
N GLY A 60 -3.10 -16.17 5.71
CA GLY A 60 -2.76 -14.86 5.15
C GLY A 60 -1.26 -14.59 5.19
N LEU A 61 -0.61 -14.82 6.33
CA LEU A 61 0.83 -14.67 6.48
C LEU A 61 1.63 -15.65 5.60
N ALA A 62 1.10 -16.86 5.37
CA ALA A 62 1.74 -17.83 4.49
C ALA A 62 1.75 -17.35 3.03
N ILE A 63 0.63 -16.82 2.52
CA ILE A 63 0.56 -16.30 1.14
C ILE A 63 1.40 -15.04 0.95
N GLU A 64 1.52 -14.18 1.97
CA GLU A 64 2.39 -13.00 1.94
C GLU A 64 3.85 -13.42 1.78
N LYS A 65 4.28 -14.42 2.55
CA LYS A 65 5.63 -14.97 2.50
C LYS A 65 5.91 -15.64 1.15
N GLU A 66 5.02 -16.51 0.70
CA GLU A 66 5.16 -17.26 -0.55
C GLU A 66 5.30 -16.32 -1.76
N ARG A 67 4.33 -15.42 -1.96
CA ARG A 67 4.36 -14.48 -3.11
C ARG A 67 5.50 -13.47 -3.03
N GLY A 68 5.92 -13.13 -1.80
CA GLY A 68 7.11 -12.34 -1.57
C GLY A 68 8.37 -13.05 -2.08
N HIS A 69 8.56 -14.33 -1.71
CA HIS A 69 9.67 -15.14 -2.19
C HIS A 69 9.64 -15.33 -3.70
N GLU A 70 8.50 -15.70 -4.28
CA GLU A 70 8.35 -15.84 -5.74
C GLU A 70 8.74 -14.55 -6.49
N TYR A 71 8.38 -13.39 -5.95
CA TYR A 71 8.75 -12.10 -6.53
C TYR A 71 10.26 -11.86 -6.48
N TYR A 72 10.94 -12.23 -5.38
CA TYR A 72 12.40 -12.13 -5.27
C TYR A 72 13.12 -13.14 -6.16
N ASP A 73 12.64 -14.37 -6.22
CA ASP A 73 13.24 -15.44 -7.02
C ASP A 73 13.14 -15.14 -8.53
N GLY A 74 12.10 -14.43 -8.95
CA GLY A 74 11.93 -13.96 -10.32
C GLY A 74 12.76 -12.72 -10.70
N MET A 75 13.49 -12.10 -9.77
CA MET A 75 14.30 -10.91 -10.08
C MET A 75 15.63 -11.26 -10.73
N THR A 76 16.04 -10.42 -11.69
CA THR A 76 17.43 -10.43 -12.14
C THR A 76 18.35 -9.78 -11.10
N PRO A 77 19.65 -10.14 -11.07
CA PRO A 77 20.62 -9.50 -10.18
C PRO A 77 20.65 -7.97 -10.28
N GLU A 78 20.45 -7.40 -11.48
CA GLU A 78 20.41 -5.96 -11.71
C GLU A 78 19.17 -5.31 -11.11
N GLN A 79 18.00 -5.96 -11.20
CA GLN A 79 16.77 -5.49 -10.59
C GLN A 79 16.89 -5.50 -9.06
N PHE A 80 17.48 -6.56 -8.52
CA PHE A 80 17.73 -6.69 -7.09
C PHE A 80 18.67 -5.60 -6.58
N LYS A 81 19.78 -5.33 -7.29
CA LYS A 81 20.72 -4.25 -6.95
C LYS A 81 20.07 -2.87 -6.98
N LYS A 82 19.27 -2.56 -8.01
CA LYS A 82 18.53 -1.29 -8.10
C LYS A 82 17.56 -1.11 -6.93
N MET A 83 16.89 -2.19 -6.52
CA MET A 83 16.01 -2.16 -5.35
C MET A 83 16.80 -1.90 -4.06
N GLN A 84 17.94 -2.56 -3.85
CA GLN A 84 18.80 -2.29 -2.69
C GLN A 84 19.29 -0.85 -2.64
N GLU A 85 19.74 -0.31 -3.78
CA GLU A 85 20.17 1.10 -3.88
C GLU A 85 19.04 2.07 -3.57
N PHE A 86 17.82 1.77 -4.02
CA PHE A 86 16.63 2.57 -3.71
C PHE A 86 16.30 2.56 -2.21
N ILE A 87 16.37 1.39 -1.56
CA ILE A 87 16.14 1.25 -0.12
C ILE A 87 17.22 2.03 0.66
N ALA A 88 18.50 1.89 0.29
CA ALA A 88 19.61 2.59 0.92
C ALA A 88 19.53 4.12 0.76
N ARG A 89 19.09 4.61 -0.41
CA ARG A 89 18.85 6.04 -0.64
C ARG A 89 17.68 6.60 0.18
N ARG A 90 16.68 5.77 0.50
CA ARG A 90 15.58 6.16 1.40
C ARG A 90 16.03 6.20 2.85
N SER A 91 16.88 5.28 3.30
CA SER A 91 17.40 5.30 4.68
C SER A 91 18.35 6.47 4.94
N SER A 92 19.15 6.88 3.96
CA SER A 92 20.06 8.04 4.10
C SER A 92 19.35 9.40 4.05
N LYS A 93 18.12 9.47 3.53
CA LYS A 93 17.29 10.68 3.49
C LYS A 93 16.34 10.84 4.69
N LYS A 94 16.40 9.96 5.71
CA LYS A 94 15.63 10.20 6.95
C LYS A 94 16.11 11.51 7.59
N PRO A 95 15.25 12.54 7.77
CA PRO A 95 15.62 13.64 8.64
C PRO A 95 15.86 13.07 10.04
N SER A 96 16.93 13.53 10.69
CA SER A 96 17.22 13.24 12.09
C SER A 96 15.94 13.34 12.90
N SER A 97 15.47 12.23 13.45
CA SER A 97 14.38 12.19 14.41
C SER A 97 14.73 13.17 15.53
N LYS A 98 14.06 14.33 15.59
CA LYS A 98 14.07 15.14 16.80
C LYS A 98 13.18 14.40 17.80
N LEU A 99 13.82 13.66 18.69
CA LEU A 99 13.35 13.55 20.07
C LEU A 99 13.23 14.97 20.65
#